data_AF-A0A369GUA5-F1
#
_entry.id   AF-A0A369GUA5-F1
#
_cell.length_a   1.000
_cell.length_b   1.000
_cell.length_c   1.000
_cell.angle_alpha   90.00
_cell.angle_beta   90.00
_cell.angle_gamma   90.00
#
_symmetry.space_group_name_H-M   'P 1'
#
loop_
_entity.id
_entity.type
_entity.pdbx_description
1 polymer ?
#
loop_
_entity_poly.entity_id
_entity_poly.type
_entity_poly.pdbx_seq_one_letter_code
_entity_poly.pdbx_strand_id
1 'polypeptide(L)'
;MTTSSIDDESLSALFRRAEAERAAIESSSPTSADYGTRVAEAMTLYERVQSGITSLSLFSRNEGIDDVSTSSLPLLSVEWRLAELEVARWEGVDRKDALRRARERYGLFLDLVDAYGLVVPPYHSLLERFRSRPGEFSVVDEGFGGRGLAAKRDAKIAAFKAEKELPGPLLSRTGKPLQPFTLVNSRADRSRAVFRPGHNLPTMSVDEYLAEERRRGGILDGGGGGGADDGGGKRGGGGGPDDDRGDEDVATYKARAWDDFKDDNPRGSGNTLNMG
;
A
#
# COMPACT_ATOMS: atom_id res chain seq x y z
N MET A 1 22.14 -37.28 32.01
CA MET A 1 20.97 -36.39 32.08
C MET A 1 21.49 -34.96 32.11
N THR A 2 21.64 -34.36 30.94
CA THR A 2 22.06 -32.96 30.78
C THR A 2 20.81 -32.10 30.70
N THR A 3 20.37 -31.60 31.84
CA THR A 3 19.41 -30.49 31.90
C THR A 3 20.17 -29.22 31.49
N SER A 4 20.31 -29.00 30.18
CA SER A 4 20.71 -27.71 29.66
C SER A 4 19.69 -26.69 30.13
N SER A 5 20.15 -25.61 30.78
CA SER A 5 19.32 -24.44 31.09
C SER A 5 18.62 -23.98 29.80
N ILE A 6 17.30 -24.13 29.73
CA ILE A 6 16.47 -23.81 28.54
C ILE A 6 16.13 -22.31 28.49
N ASP A 7 16.55 -21.54 29.50
CA ASP A 7 16.05 -20.18 29.77
C ASP A 7 16.98 -19.02 29.31
N ASP A 8 18.11 -19.29 28.66
CA ASP A 8 19.05 -18.25 28.21
C ASP A 8 18.99 -17.93 26.69
N GLU A 9 17.94 -18.34 25.99
CA GLU A 9 17.80 -18.00 24.57
C GLU A 9 17.41 -16.53 24.38
N SER A 10 18.22 -15.77 23.63
CA SER A 10 17.90 -14.38 23.29
C SER A 10 16.57 -14.27 22.51
N LEU A 11 15.80 -13.20 22.75
CA LEU A 11 14.54 -12.96 22.08
C LEU A 11 14.65 -13.01 20.54
N SER A 12 15.74 -12.47 19.99
CA SER A 12 16.00 -12.50 18.54
C SER A 12 16.31 -13.90 18.00
N ALA A 13 16.92 -14.79 18.81
CA ALA A 13 17.10 -16.19 18.41
C ALA A 13 15.77 -16.94 18.43
N LEU A 14 14.98 -16.74 19.48
CA LEU A 14 13.64 -17.32 19.60
C LEU A 14 12.71 -16.89 18.45
N PHE A 15 12.69 -15.59 18.12
CA PHE A 15 11.90 -15.08 16.98
C PHE A 15 12.37 -15.65 15.64
N ARG A 16 13.69 -15.79 15.42
CA ARG A 16 14.22 -16.43 14.21
C ARG A 16 13.77 -17.89 14.07
N ARG A 17 13.70 -18.64 15.17
CA ARG A 17 13.16 -20.01 15.16
C ARG A 17 11.66 -20.01 14.84
N ALA A 18 10.89 -19.10 15.44
CA ALA A 18 9.47 -18.96 15.15
C ALA A 18 9.20 -18.66 13.66
N GLU A 19 9.99 -17.76 13.05
CA GLU A 19 9.90 -17.44 11.62
C GLU A 19 10.38 -18.59 10.72
N ALA A 20 11.35 -19.41 11.16
CA ALA A 20 11.76 -20.61 10.44
C ALA A 20 10.64 -21.67 10.40
N GLU A 21 9.97 -21.93 11.53
CA GLU A 21 8.81 -22.83 11.55
C GLU A 21 7.64 -22.28 10.72
N ARG A 22 7.38 -20.97 10.80
CA ARG A 22 6.39 -20.32 9.94
C ARG A 22 6.68 -20.53 8.44
N ALA A 23 7.93 -20.35 8.03
CA ALA A 23 8.33 -20.57 6.64
C ALA A 23 8.17 -22.04 6.23
N ALA A 24 8.45 -22.98 7.13
CA ALA A 24 8.19 -24.40 6.90
C ALA A 24 6.69 -24.69 6.72
N ILE A 25 5.83 -24.10 7.56
CA ILE A 25 4.36 -24.20 7.44
C ILE A 25 3.88 -23.68 6.08
N GLU A 26 4.36 -22.50 5.66
CA GLU A 26 3.98 -21.91 4.36
C GLU A 26 4.40 -22.77 3.16
N SER A 27 5.49 -23.53 3.30
CA SER A 27 5.95 -24.48 2.27
C SER A 27 5.25 -25.84 2.32
N SER A 28 4.47 -26.12 3.35
CA SER A 28 3.81 -27.41 3.59
C SER A 28 2.34 -27.41 3.16
N SER A 29 1.79 -28.60 2.91
CA SER A 29 0.35 -28.75 2.64
C SER A 29 -0.43 -28.73 3.95
N PRO A 30 -1.55 -28.00 4.07
CA PRO A 30 -2.44 -28.05 5.25
C PRO A 30 -2.99 -29.45 5.59
N THR A 31 -2.91 -30.39 4.65
CA THR A 31 -3.33 -31.78 4.81
C THR A 31 -2.20 -32.74 5.17
N SER A 32 -0.96 -32.25 5.30
CA SER A 32 0.15 -33.10 5.72
C SER A 32 0.01 -33.50 7.19
N ALA A 33 0.49 -34.70 7.53
CA ALA A 33 0.37 -35.23 8.88
C ALA A 33 1.13 -34.40 9.93
N ASP A 34 2.15 -33.65 9.52
CA ASP A 34 2.96 -32.81 10.38
C ASP A 34 2.46 -31.36 10.49
N TYR A 35 1.49 -30.94 9.68
CA TYR A 35 1.03 -29.55 9.62
C TYR A 35 0.51 -29.06 10.98
N GLY A 36 -0.40 -29.81 11.62
CA GLY A 36 -0.97 -29.46 12.92
C GLY A 36 0.08 -29.32 14.01
N THR A 37 1.04 -30.25 14.06
CA THR A 37 2.17 -30.23 15.01
C THR A 37 3.04 -28.99 14.79
N ARG A 38 3.37 -28.66 13.54
CA ARG A 38 4.15 -27.45 13.21
C ARG A 38 3.44 -26.17 13.61
N VAL A 39 2.14 -26.08 13.34
CA VAL A 39 1.33 -24.92 13.77
C VAL A 39 1.38 -24.78 15.29
N ALA A 40 1.20 -25.86 16.04
CA ALA A 40 1.26 -25.84 17.50
C ALA A 40 2.66 -25.45 18.04
N GLU A 41 3.73 -25.95 17.42
CA GLU A 41 5.10 -25.59 17.78
C GLU A 41 5.38 -24.11 17.49
N ALA A 42 5.01 -23.62 16.30
CA ALA A 42 5.15 -22.22 15.94
C ALA A 42 4.38 -21.30 16.91
N MET A 43 3.13 -21.66 17.26
CA MET A 43 2.34 -20.91 18.25
C MET A 43 3.07 -20.81 19.58
N THR A 44 3.60 -21.94 20.09
CA THR A 44 4.36 -21.98 21.35
C THR A 44 5.58 -21.06 21.28
N LEU A 45 6.31 -21.04 20.16
CA LEU A 45 7.46 -20.16 19.97
C LEU A 45 7.05 -18.68 19.97
N TYR A 46 6.00 -18.31 19.22
CA TYR A 46 5.53 -16.92 19.19
C TYR A 46 4.95 -16.45 20.53
N GLU A 47 4.26 -17.31 21.29
CA GLU A 47 3.77 -16.98 22.64
C GLU A 47 4.92 -16.72 23.62
N ARG A 48 6.02 -17.47 23.51
CA ARG A 48 7.25 -17.19 24.26
C ARG A 48 7.89 -15.86 23.81
N VAL A 49 7.92 -15.56 22.51
CA VAL A 49 8.40 -14.26 22.01
C VAL A 49 7.55 -13.12 22.57
N GLN A 50 6.23 -13.27 22.53
CA GLN A 50 5.27 -12.30 23.04
C GLN A 50 5.44 -12.05 24.55
N SER A 51 5.67 -13.13 25.31
CA SER A 51 5.98 -13.04 26.74
C SER A 51 7.29 -12.28 26.98
N GLY A 52 8.30 -12.52 26.14
CA GLY A 52 9.57 -11.78 26.18
C GLY A 52 9.43 -10.30 25.83
N ILE A 53 8.65 -9.96 24.80
CA ILE A 53 8.33 -8.57 24.41
C ILE A 53 7.69 -7.84 25.60
N THR A 54 6.72 -8.48 26.24
CA THR A 54 6.00 -7.91 27.41
C THR A 54 6.93 -7.74 28.60
N SER A 55 7.73 -8.76 28.92
CA SER A 55 8.66 -8.74 30.05
C SER A 55 9.75 -7.67 29.91
N LEU A 56 10.22 -7.45 28.69
CA LEU A 56 11.20 -6.41 28.37
C LEU A 56 10.57 -5.04 28.12
N SER A 57 9.23 -4.95 28.09
CA SER A 57 8.48 -3.73 27.74
C SER A 57 9.00 -3.05 26.48
N LEU A 58 9.28 -3.84 25.44
CA LEU A 58 9.93 -3.35 24.21
C LEU A 58 9.09 -2.34 23.42
N PHE A 59 7.79 -2.33 23.65
CA PHE A 59 6.87 -1.43 22.98
C PHE A 59 6.04 -0.67 24.00
N SER A 60 5.94 0.64 23.82
CA SER A 60 5.15 1.54 24.62
C SER A 60 4.20 2.35 23.74
N ARG A 61 2.99 2.61 24.23
CA ARG A 61 1.99 3.42 23.51
C ARG A 61 2.38 4.89 23.34
N ASN A 62 3.44 5.32 24.00
CA ASN A 62 3.88 6.72 24.04
C ASN A 62 5.11 6.97 23.15
N GLU A 63 5.51 6.01 22.32
CA GLU A 63 6.67 6.08 21.43
C GLU A 63 6.22 6.17 19.96
N GLY A 64 7.00 6.87 19.13
CA GLY A 64 6.80 6.83 17.68
C GLY A 64 7.50 5.64 17.05
N ILE A 65 7.13 5.28 15.81
CA ILE A 65 7.85 4.22 15.07
C ILE A 65 9.33 4.54 14.89
N ASP A 66 9.65 5.83 14.93
CA ASP A 66 10.98 6.38 14.80
C ASP A 66 11.89 6.07 16.00
N ASP A 67 11.31 5.77 17.17
CA ASP A 67 12.01 5.43 18.41
C ASP A 67 12.28 3.92 18.53
N VAL A 68 11.64 3.11 17.68
CA VAL A 68 11.81 1.65 17.68
C VAL A 68 13.10 1.27 16.97
N SER A 69 13.92 0.43 17.62
CA SER A 69 15.13 -0.11 17.01
C SER A 69 14.79 -0.93 15.75
N THR A 70 15.60 -0.82 14.70
CA THR A 70 15.37 -1.58 13.46
C THR A 70 15.35 -3.10 13.68
N SER A 71 16.11 -3.59 14.65
CA SER A 71 16.10 -5.00 15.08
C SER A 71 14.81 -5.42 15.78
N SER A 72 14.08 -4.47 16.38
CA SER A 72 12.80 -4.72 17.07
C SER A 72 11.59 -4.59 16.15
N LEU A 73 11.70 -3.91 15.01
CA LEU A 73 10.57 -3.72 14.07
C LEU A 73 9.86 -5.03 13.68
N PRO A 74 10.56 -6.14 13.38
CA PRO A 74 9.89 -7.41 13.07
C PRO A 74 9.04 -7.95 14.23
N LEU A 75 9.36 -7.58 15.47
CA LEU A 75 8.63 -8.03 16.65
C LEU A 75 7.23 -7.38 16.76
N LEU A 76 6.98 -6.26 16.06
CA LEU A 76 5.65 -5.65 15.98
C LEU A 76 4.62 -6.61 15.33
N SER A 77 5.06 -7.53 14.47
CA SER A 77 4.16 -8.45 13.76
C SER A 77 3.79 -9.70 14.57
N VAL A 78 4.29 -9.87 15.81
CA VAL A 78 4.11 -11.11 16.58
C VAL A 78 2.64 -11.42 16.87
N GLU A 79 1.84 -10.43 17.27
CA GLU A 79 0.39 -10.63 17.50
C GLU A 79 -0.34 -10.99 16.21
N TRP A 80 0.06 -10.39 15.07
CA TRP A 80 -0.48 -10.77 13.76
C TRP A 80 -0.10 -12.21 13.38
N ARG A 81 1.15 -12.64 13.62
CA ARG A 81 1.57 -14.04 13.37
C ARG A 81 0.77 -15.03 14.21
N LEU A 82 0.54 -14.73 15.49
CA LEU A 82 -0.31 -15.55 16.35
C LEU A 82 -1.75 -15.62 15.82
N ALA A 83 -2.29 -14.52 15.30
CA ALA A 83 -3.61 -14.51 14.67
C ALA A 83 -3.68 -15.44 13.46
N GLU A 84 -2.72 -15.37 12.54
CA GLU A 84 -2.64 -16.25 11.36
C GLU A 84 -2.56 -17.73 11.78
N LEU A 85 -1.80 -18.05 12.82
CA LEU A 85 -1.69 -19.41 13.34
C LEU A 85 -2.99 -19.91 13.98
N GLU A 86 -3.75 -19.06 14.69
CA GLU A 86 -5.10 -19.39 15.16
C GLU A 86 -6.07 -19.65 13.99
N VAL A 87 -5.92 -18.93 12.88
CA VAL A 87 -6.70 -19.19 11.65
C VAL A 87 -6.26 -20.49 10.98
N ALA A 88 -4.99 -20.85 11.02
CA ALA A 88 -4.48 -22.11 10.48
C ALA A 88 -4.83 -23.32 11.35
N ARG A 89 -5.03 -23.11 12.66
CA ARG A 89 -5.34 -24.17 13.61
C ARG A 89 -6.75 -24.71 13.41
N TRP A 90 -6.83 -26.01 13.19
CA TRP A 90 -8.09 -26.75 13.04
C TRP A 90 -8.14 -28.02 13.88
N GLU A 91 -6.99 -28.64 14.16
CA GLU A 91 -6.92 -29.89 14.91
C GLU A 91 -7.08 -29.65 16.41
N GLY A 92 -7.98 -30.40 17.05
CA GLY A 92 -8.17 -30.41 18.49
C GLY A 92 -8.80 -29.14 19.09
N VAL A 93 -9.39 -28.25 18.28
CA VAL A 93 -10.00 -27.01 18.77
C VAL A 93 -11.32 -26.70 18.07
N ASP A 94 -12.26 -26.13 18.82
CA ASP A 94 -13.46 -25.53 18.24
C ASP A 94 -13.10 -24.38 17.28
N ARG A 95 -13.59 -24.47 16.03
CA ARG A 95 -13.24 -23.51 14.99
C ARG A 95 -13.72 -22.10 15.31
N LYS A 96 -14.90 -21.95 15.93
CA LYS A 96 -15.46 -20.64 16.28
C LYS A 96 -14.60 -19.98 17.35
N ASP A 97 -14.12 -20.75 18.32
CA ASP A 97 -13.23 -20.25 19.36
C ASP A 97 -11.85 -19.87 18.82
N ALA A 98 -11.29 -20.66 17.90
CA ALA A 98 -10.05 -20.31 17.20
C ALA A 98 -10.17 -18.99 16.42
N LEU A 99 -11.26 -18.81 15.66
CA LEU A 99 -11.51 -17.57 14.93
C LEU A 99 -11.75 -16.37 15.86
N ARG A 100 -12.36 -16.58 17.03
CA ARG A 100 -12.52 -15.52 18.03
C ARG A 100 -11.16 -15.06 18.56
N ARG A 101 -10.28 -16.00 18.93
CA ARG A 101 -8.91 -15.69 19.39
C ARG A 101 -8.09 -15.03 18.29
N ALA A 102 -8.18 -15.51 17.05
CA ALA A 102 -7.53 -14.87 15.91
C ALA A 102 -7.95 -13.39 15.78
N ARG A 103 -9.25 -13.11 15.87
CA ARG A 103 -9.75 -11.72 15.83
C ARG A 103 -9.21 -10.86 16.97
N GLU A 104 -9.18 -11.39 18.20
CA GLU A 104 -8.62 -10.69 19.36
C GLU A 104 -7.13 -10.36 19.14
N ARG A 105 -6.35 -11.32 18.63
CA ARG A 105 -4.93 -11.14 18.28
C ARG A 105 -4.72 -10.11 17.16
N TYR A 106 -5.54 -10.13 16.10
CA TYR A 106 -5.52 -9.06 15.09
C TYR A 106 -5.83 -7.69 15.71
N GLY A 107 -6.77 -7.61 16.64
CA GLY A 107 -7.07 -6.37 17.35
C GLY A 107 -5.86 -5.84 18.13
N LEU A 108 -5.18 -6.70 18.88
CA LEU A 108 -3.95 -6.34 19.60
C LEU A 108 -2.86 -5.81 18.66
N PHE A 109 -2.67 -6.47 17.51
CA PHE A 109 -1.74 -6.01 16.49
C PHE A 109 -2.13 -4.64 15.94
N LEU A 110 -3.40 -4.46 15.55
CA LEU A 110 -3.91 -3.22 14.96
C LEU A 110 -3.80 -2.05 15.93
N ASP A 111 -4.14 -2.26 17.20
CA ASP A 111 -3.99 -1.25 18.24
C ASP A 111 -2.53 -0.86 18.47
N LEU A 112 -1.62 -1.84 18.41
CA LEU A 112 -0.19 -1.59 18.52
C LEU A 112 0.31 -0.75 17.34
N VAL A 113 0.04 -1.15 16.10
CA VAL A 113 0.53 -0.39 14.93
C VAL A 113 -0.13 0.98 14.79
N ASP A 114 -1.39 1.13 15.24
CA ASP A 114 -2.07 2.42 15.35
C ASP A 114 -1.39 3.34 16.37
N ALA A 115 -1.04 2.83 17.56
CA ALA A 115 -0.31 3.59 18.58
C ALA A 115 1.05 4.11 18.08
N TYR A 116 1.69 3.36 17.17
CA TYR A 116 2.94 3.76 16.51
C TYR A 116 2.74 4.62 15.24
N GLY A 117 1.51 5.02 14.92
CA GLY A 117 1.18 5.92 13.82
C GLY A 117 1.25 5.28 12.43
N LEU A 118 1.17 3.94 12.34
CA LEU A 118 1.26 3.21 11.08
C LEU A 118 -0.09 3.02 10.38
N VAL A 119 -1.20 3.26 11.08
CA VAL A 119 -2.54 3.19 10.49
C VAL A 119 -2.90 4.56 9.92
N VAL A 120 -2.85 4.66 8.60
CA VAL A 120 -3.12 5.90 7.86
C VAL A 120 -4.51 5.88 7.22
N PRO A 121 -5.09 7.04 6.85
CA PRO A 121 -6.31 7.09 6.04
C PRO A 121 -6.19 6.26 4.74
N PRO A 122 -7.26 5.56 4.30
CA PRO A 122 -8.61 5.54 4.88
C PRO A 122 -8.81 4.55 6.04
N TYR A 123 -7.77 3.80 6.44
CA TYR A 123 -7.87 2.65 7.34
C TYR A 123 -8.23 3.02 8.79
N HIS A 124 -7.94 4.25 9.24
CA HIS A 124 -8.36 4.74 10.56
C HIS A 124 -9.88 4.56 10.78
N SER A 125 -10.70 4.91 9.78
CA SER A 125 -12.16 4.74 9.86
C SER A 125 -12.61 3.28 9.99
N LEU A 126 -11.87 2.36 9.38
CA LEU A 126 -12.12 0.93 9.45
C LEU A 126 -11.72 0.36 10.81
N LEU A 127 -10.59 0.82 11.37
CA LEU A 127 -10.14 0.42 12.70
C LEU A 127 -11.12 0.87 13.78
N GLU A 128 -11.60 2.13 13.73
CA GLU A 128 -12.63 2.61 14.65
C GLU A 128 -13.91 1.79 14.58
N ARG A 129 -14.35 1.42 13.35
CA ARG A 129 -15.48 0.51 13.18
C ARG A 129 -15.22 -0.86 13.80
N PHE A 130 -14.04 -1.43 13.57
CA PHE A 130 -13.63 -2.71 14.15
C PHE A 130 -13.64 -2.66 15.69
N ARG A 131 -13.09 -1.61 16.30
CA ARG A 131 -13.10 -1.40 17.76
C ARG A 131 -14.53 -1.31 18.32
N SER A 132 -15.43 -0.64 17.60
CA SER A 132 -16.82 -0.46 18.05
C SER A 132 -17.64 -1.76 18.05
N ARG A 133 -17.46 -2.62 17.03
CA ARG A 133 -18.21 -3.88 16.86
C ARG A 133 -17.33 -4.95 16.22
N PRO A 134 -16.38 -5.54 16.97
CA PRO A 134 -15.50 -6.57 16.42
C PRO A 134 -16.27 -7.86 16.05
N GLY A 135 -17.41 -8.10 16.71
CA GLY A 135 -18.37 -9.17 16.42
C GLY A 135 -18.97 -9.14 15.02
N GLU A 136 -19.18 -7.93 14.51
CA GLU A 136 -20.04 -7.63 13.37
C GLU A 136 -19.29 -6.78 12.34
N PHE A 137 -17.96 -6.82 12.38
CA PHE A 137 -17.13 -5.98 11.53
C PHE A 137 -17.40 -6.27 10.06
N SER A 138 -17.63 -5.20 9.30
CA SER A 138 -17.71 -5.21 7.84
C SER A 138 -16.91 -4.05 7.29
N VAL A 139 -16.21 -4.27 6.18
CA VAL A 139 -15.42 -3.24 5.49
C VAL A 139 -16.32 -2.13 4.94
N VAL A 140 -17.58 -2.44 4.65
CA VAL A 140 -18.59 -1.46 4.26
C VAL A 140 -19.57 -1.24 5.39
N ASP A 141 -20.07 -0.02 5.51
CA ASP A 141 -21.18 0.26 6.41
C ASP A 141 -22.47 -0.23 5.73
N GLU A 142 -23.05 -1.32 6.23
CA GLU A 142 -24.31 -1.89 5.72
C GLU A 142 -25.53 -1.15 6.29
N GLY A 143 -25.45 0.18 6.39
CA GLY A 143 -26.59 1.01 6.77
C GLY A 143 -27.84 0.71 5.92
N PHE A 144 -29.01 0.95 6.52
CA PHE A 144 -30.33 0.76 5.91
C PHE A 144 -30.37 1.33 4.48
N GLY A 145 -30.56 0.47 3.46
CA GLY A 145 -30.75 0.93 2.08
C GLY A 145 -30.35 0.01 0.94
N GLY A 146 -30.01 -1.27 1.17
CA GLY A 146 -29.89 -2.27 0.08
C GLY A 146 -28.74 -2.06 -0.93
N ARG A 147 -27.92 -1.01 -0.78
CA ARG A 147 -26.72 -0.75 -1.61
C ARG A 147 -25.49 -1.59 -1.22
N GLY A 148 -25.66 -2.56 -0.34
CA GLY A 148 -24.56 -3.33 0.27
C GLY A 148 -23.72 -4.11 -0.74
N LEU A 149 -24.29 -4.67 -1.81
CA LEU A 149 -23.52 -5.50 -2.74
C LEU A 149 -22.58 -4.68 -3.63
N ALA A 150 -23.05 -3.55 -4.16
CA ALA A 150 -22.22 -2.64 -4.94
C ALA A 150 -21.09 -2.07 -4.07
N ALA A 151 -21.42 -1.61 -2.86
CA ALA A 151 -20.42 -1.14 -1.90
C ALA A 151 -19.37 -2.21 -1.58
N LYS A 152 -19.78 -3.47 -1.33
CA LYS A 152 -18.85 -4.60 -1.07
C LYS A 152 -17.90 -4.83 -2.24
N ARG A 153 -18.44 -4.80 -3.47
CA ARG A 153 -17.62 -4.94 -4.68
C ARG A 153 -16.61 -3.81 -4.78
N ASP A 154 -17.05 -2.58 -4.60
CA ASP A 154 -16.19 -1.40 -4.74
C ASP A 154 -15.11 -1.37 -3.64
N ALA A 155 -15.45 -1.76 -2.41
CA ALA A 155 -14.49 -1.95 -1.32
C ALA A 155 -13.44 -3.03 -1.64
N LYS A 156 -13.86 -4.16 -2.25
CA LYS A 156 -12.94 -5.22 -2.69
C LYS A 156 -12.01 -4.73 -3.81
N ILE A 157 -12.54 -3.96 -4.77
CA ILE A 157 -11.73 -3.35 -5.82
C ILE A 157 -10.71 -2.36 -5.22
N ALA A 158 -11.13 -1.53 -4.26
CA ALA A 158 -10.25 -0.59 -3.58
C ALA A 158 -9.15 -1.31 -2.80
N ALA A 159 -9.49 -2.37 -2.06
CA ALA A 159 -8.51 -3.20 -1.35
C ALA A 159 -7.50 -3.84 -2.31
N PHE A 160 -7.97 -4.41 -3.43
CA PHE A 160 -7.11 -4.99 -4.45
C PHE A 160 -6.16 -3.97 -5.10
N LYS A 161 -6.66 -2.75 -5.38
CA LYS A 161 -5.82 -1.66 -5.88
C LYS A 161 -4.77 -1.24 -4.86
N ALA A 162 -5.17 -1.07 -3.59
CA ALA A 162 -4.25 -0.71 -2.53
C ALA A 162 -3.15 -1.78 -2.33
N GLU A 163 -3.52 -3.07 -2.35
CA GLU A 163 -2.55 -4.17 -2.30
C GLU A 163 -1.58 -4.16 -3.48
N LYS A 164 -2.05 -3.82 -4.69
CA LYS A 164 -1.21 -3.68 -5.88
C LYS A 164 -0.31 -2.44 -5.84
N GLU A 165 -0.75 -1.36 -5.18
CA GLU A 165 0.02 -0.13 -5.00
C GLU A 165 1.07 -0.23 -3.90
N LEU A 166 0.92 -1.17 -2.95
CA LEU A 166 1.97 -1.46 -1.99
C LEU A 166 3.25 -1.84 -2.76
N PRO A 167 4.37 -1.17 -2.47
CA PRO A 167 5.62 -1.48 -3.15
C PRO A 167 5.91 -2.96 -2.91
N GLY A 168 6.11 -3.70 -4.00
CA GLY A 168 6.51 -5.10 -3.94
C GLY A 168 7.80 -5.28 -3.12
N PRO A 169 8.24 -6.52 -2.89
CA PRO A 169 9.38 -6.82 -2.03
C PRO A 169 10.55 -5.88 -2.34
N LEU A 170 11.05 -5.15 -1.33
CA LEU A 170 12.15 -4.19 -1.52
C LEU A 170 13.41 -4.87 -2.06
N LEU A 171 13.58 -6.15 -1.74
CA LEU A 171 14.65 -7.01 -2.22
C LEU A 171 14.06 -8.25 -2.91
N SER A 172 14.79 -8.80 -3.88
CA SER A 172 14.54 -10.13 -4.42
C SER A 172 14.81 -11.19 -3.34
N ARG A 173 14.39 -12.44 -3.59
CA ARG A 173 14.78 -13.59 -2.75
C ARG A 173 16.31 -13.78 -2.66
N THR A 174 17.06 -13.21 -3.60
CA THR A 174 18.53 -13.22 -3.65
C THR A 174 19.18 -11.96 -3.06
N GLY A 175 18.40 -11.07 -2.44
CA GLY A 175 18.90 -9.84 -1.79
C GLY A 175 19.16 -8.67 -2.73
N LYS A 176 18.80 -8.77 -4.01
CA LYS A 176 18.96 -7.67 -4.98
C LYS A 176 17.84 -6.63 -4.76
N PRO A 177 18.15 -5.34 -4.61
CA PRO A 177 17.12 -4.32 -4.52
C PRO A 177 16.22 -4.30 -5.76
N LEU A 178 14.92 -4.37 -5.56
CA LEU A 178 13.90 -4.34 -6.63
C LEU A 178 13.27 -2.95 -6.80
N GLN A 179 13.54 -2.04 -5.86
CA GLN A 179 13.04 -0.68 -5.86
C GLN A 179 14.22 0.30 -5.74
N PRO A 180 14.17 1.48 -6.39
CA PRO A 180 15.16 2.52 -6.18
C PRO A 180 15.05 3.03 -4.74
N PHE A 181 16.16 3.01 -4.01
CA PHE A 181 16.25 3.54 -2.65
C PHE A 181 17.47 4.44 -2.55
N THR A 182 17.38 5.47 -1.71
CA THR A 182 18.52 6.35 -1.43
C THR A 182 19.23 5.84 -0.18
N LEU A 183 20.48 5.44 -0.34
CA LEU A 183 21.35 5.18 0.80
C LEU A 183 21.61 6.51 1.51
N VAL A 184 21.00 6.70 2.68
CA VAL A 184 21.33 7.80 3.58
C VAL A 184 22.27 7.27 4.66
N ASN A 185 23.44 7.91 4.79
CA ASN A 185 24.51 7.46 5.68
C ASN A 185 24.13 7.54 7.17
N SER A 186 23.11 8.34 7.54
CA SER A 186 22.57 8.36 8.90
C SER A 186 21.14 8.89 8.97
N ARG A 187 20.44 8.56 10.08
CA ARG A 187 19.11 9.10 10.42
C ARG A 187 19.13 10.63 10.60
N ALA A 188 20.25 11.18 11.05
CA ALA A 188 20.47 12.62 11.21
C ALA A 188 20.62 13.35 9.86
N ASP A 189 21.19 12.70 8.83
CA ASP A 189 21.26 13.28 7.49
C ASP A 189 19.87 13.36 6.83
N ARG A 190 19.00 12.40 7.16
CA ARG A 190 17.61 12.38 6.69
C ARG A 190 16.79 13.54 7.27
N SER A 191 16.91 13.82 8.58
CA SER A 191 16.18 14.95 9.20
C SER A 191 16.69 16.31 8.71
N ARG A 192 17.99 16.44 8.44
CA ARG A 192 18.59 17.66 7.87
C ARG A 192 18.19 17.91 6.40
N ALA A 193 17.89 16.86 5.64
CA ALA A 193 17.48 16.96 4.24
C ALA A 193 15.98 17.31 4.07
N VAL A 194 15.13 16.97 5.04
CA VAL A 194 13.67 17.15 4.97
C VAL A 194 13.24 18.58 5.34
N PHE A 195 14.05 19.31 6.10
CA PHE A 195 13.83 20.74 6.41
C PHE A 195 14.80 21.66 5.66
N ARG A 196 15.02 21.39 4.37
CA ARG A 196 15.50 22.45 3.48
C ARG A 196 14.34 23.40 3.22
N PRO A 197 14.53 24.73 3.23
CA PRO A 197 13.51 25.67 2.74
C PRO A 197 13.12 25.24 1.31
N GLY A 198 12.00 24.55 1.19
CA GLY A 198 11.57 23.81 -0.01
C GLY A 198 11.02 24.72 -1.10
N HIS A 199 11.63 25.87 -1.31
CA HIS A 199 11.28 26.78 -2.38
C HIS A 199 12.59 27.22 -3.04
N ASN A 200 12.81 26.79 -4.28
CA ASN A 200 13.55 27.66 -5.19
C ASN A 200 12.67 28.91 -5.34
N LEU A 201 12.89 29.90 -4.48
CA LEU A 201 12.28 31.21 -4.62
C LEU A 201 12.62 31.69 -6.03
N PRO A 202 11.64 32.16 -6.83
CA PRO A 202 11.94 32.78 -8.11
C PRO A 202 13.01 33.86 -7.90
N THR A 203 14.17 33.68 -8.52
CA THR A 203 15.31 34.61 -8.39
C THR A 203 15.10 35.90 -9.18
N MET A 204 13.99 36.00 -9.90
CA MET A 204 13.61 37.14 -10.72
C MET A 204 12.26 37.66 -10.25
N SER A 205 12.09 38.98 -10.25
CA SER A 205 10.79 39.59 -9.97
C SER A 205 9.79 39.26 -11.08
N VAL A 206 8.50 39.36 -10.77
CA VAL A 206 7.42 39.15 -11.76
C VAL A 206 7.60 40.07 -12.97
N ASP A 207 8.01 41.31 -12.73
CA ASP A 207 8.26 42.31 -13.77
C ASP A 207 9.47 41.94 -14.64
N GLU A 208 10.52 41.40 -14.02
CA GLU A 208 11.75 40.97 -14.72
C GLU A 208 11.49 39.73 -15.59
N TYR A 209 10.69 38.79 -15.08
CA TYR A 209 10.23 37.62 -15.85
C TYR A 209 9.34 38.02 -17.02
N LEU A 210 8.38 38.93 -16.81
CA LEU A 210 7.54 39.46 -17.90
C LEU A 210 8.37 40.20 -18.95
N ALA A 211 9.37 40.99 -18.55
CA ALA A 211 10.26 41.67 -19.49
C ALA A 211 11.06 40.67 -20.35
N GLU A 212 11.48 39.56 -19.77
CA GLU A 212 12.24 38.51 -20.45
C GLU A 212 11.37 37.67 -21.39
N GLU A 213 10.12 37.39 -21.03
CA GLU A 213 9.13 36.77 -21.91
C GLU A 213 8.71 37.72 -23.06
N ARG A 214 8.59 39.04 -22.81
CA ARG A 214 8.42 40.07 -23.87
C ARG A 214 9.60 40.06 -24.85
N ARG A 215 10.83 39.97 -24.33
CA ARG A 215 12.06 39.89 -25.14
C ARG A 215 12.11 38.61 -25.97
N ARG A 216 11.61 37.49 -25.43
CA ARG A 216 11.50 36.20 -26.13
C ARG A 216 10.28 36.09 -27.05
N GLY A 217 9.45 37.14 -27.12
CA GLY A 217 8.23 37.16 -27.94
C GLY A 217 7.12 36.24 -27.41
N GLY A 218 7.20 35.81 -26.15
CA GLY A 218 6.21 34.94 -25.48
C GLY A 218 5.04 35.69 -24.83
N ILE A 219 5.08 37.02 -24.80
CA ILE A 219 3.94 37.84 -24.35
C ILE A 219 3.00 38.12 -25.52
N LEU A 220 1.79 37.58 -25.41
CA LEU A 220 0.63 37.96 -26.21
C LEU A 220 0.13 39.32 -25.73
N ASP A 221 0.54 40.40 -26.39
CA ASP A 221 -0.01 41.74 -26.17
C ASP A 221 -1.35 41.84 -26.92
N GLY A 222 -2.43 41.47 -26.24
CA GLY A 222 -3.75 41.34 -26.85
C GLY A 222 -4.84 41.12 -25.83
N GLY A 223 -5.05 42.09 -24.94
CA GLY A 223 -6.20 42.10 -24.04
C GLY A 223 -7.45 42.59 -24.77
N GLY A 224 -8.41 41.69 -25.02
CA GLY A 224 -9.81 42.09 -25.23
C GLY A 224 -10.65 41.19 -26.14
N GLY A 225 -11.33 40.21 -25.53
CA GLY A 225 -12.67 39.78 -25.98
C GLY A 225 -12.79 38.51 -26.81
N GLY A 226 -13.24 37.44 -26.15
CA GLY A 226 -14.07 36.38 -26.75
C GLY A 226 -13.36 35.16 -27.31
N GLY A 227 -13.83 33.97 -26.91
CA GLY A 227 -13.61 32.72 -27.64
C GLY A 227 -12.69 31.72 -26.97
N ALA A 228 -13.25 30.56 -26.66
CA ALA A 228 -12.52 29.35 -26.32
C ALA A 228 -11.59 28.91 -27.46
N ASP A 229 -10.47 28.26 -27.15
CA ASP A 229 -10.19 26.86 -27.53
C ASP A 229 -8.72 26.50 -27.23
N ASP A 230 -8.54 25.20 -27.12
CA ASP A 230 -7.44 24.35 -26.72
C ASP A 230 -6.05 24.62 -27.33
N GLY A 231 -5.02 24.36 -26.50
CA GLY A 231 -3.99 23.35 -26.80
C GLY A 231 -3.06 23.49 -28.02
N GLY A 232 -1.77 23.66 -27.72
CA GLY A 232 -0.73 22.83 -28.37
C GLY A 232 0.18 23.51 -29.38
N GLY A 233 1.41 23.81 -28.95
CA GLY A 233 2.48 24.32 -29.80
C GLY A 233 2.94 23.33 -30.90
N LYS A 234 3.31 23.89 -32.05
CA LYS A 234 3.95 23.18 -33.15
C LYS A 234 5.33 23.81 -33.41
N ARG A 235 6.40 23.14 -32.97
CA ARG A 235 7.78 23.40 -33.43
C ARG A 235 7.93 22.79 -34.83
N GLY A 236 8.52 23.57 -35.74
CA GLY A 236 8.46 23.36 -37.18
C GLY A 236 9.38 22.28 -37.76
N GLY A 237 9.15 22.02 -39.04
CA GLY A 237 10.05 21.27 -39.91
C GLY A 237 9.55 21.20 -41.35
N GLY A 238 10.29 21.83 -42.28
CA GLY A 238 10.49 21.37 -43.66
C GLY A 238 9.42 21.75 -44.70
N GLY A 239 9.84 22.50 -45.74
CA GLY A 239 8.98 23.02 -46.80
C GLY A 239 8.64 22.05 -47.95
N GLY A 240 7.63 22.43 -48.71
CA GLY A 240 7.15 21.83 -49.97
C GLY A 240 5.78 22.41 -50.35
N PRO A 241 5.50 22.74 -51.62
CA PRO A 241 4.65 23.87 -52.01
C PRO A 241 3.15 23.53 -52.18
N ASP A 242 2.33 24.58 -52.07
CA ASP A 242 0.95 24.74 -52.58
C ASP A 242 -0.09 23.66 -52.24
N ASP A 243 -0.92 23.95 -51.23
CA ASP A 243 -2.35 23.61 -51.27
C ASP A 243 -3.09 24.48 -50.24
N ASP A 244 -3.68 25.56 -50.73
CA ASP A 244 -4.62 26.42 -50.00
C ASP A 244 -5.96 25.66 -49.85
N ARG A 245 -5.99 24.64 -48.98
CA ARG A 245 -7.19 23.87 -48.67
C ARG A 245 -7.70 24.26 -47.29
N GLY A 246 -8.86 24.90 -47.29
CA GLY A 246 -9.50 25.49 -46.12
C GLY A 246 -9.66 24.53 -44.95
N ASP A 247 -9.63 25.09 -43.74
CA ASP A 247 -9.71 24.40 -42.45
C ASP A 247 -10.92 23.45 -42.29
N GLU A 248 -11.92 23.58 -43.16
CA GLU A 248 -13.11 22.72 -43.24
C GLU A 248 -12.78 21.25 -43.60
N ASP A 249 -11.73 21.03 -44.40
CA ASP A 249 -11.34 19.67 -44.81
C ASP A 249 -10.72 18.89 -43.64
N VAL A 250 -9.89 19.55 -42.81
CA VAL A 250 -9.20 18.90 -41.68
C VAL A 250 -10.19 18.42 -40.61
N ALA A 251 -11.23 19.21 -40.34
CA ALA A 251 -12.30 18.85 -39.42
C ALA A 251 -13.08 17.62 -39.95
N THR A 252 -13.34 17.59 -41.25
CA THR A 252 -14.04 16.49 -41.91
C THR A 252 -13.24 15.20 -41.87
N TYR A 253 -11.91 15.27 -42.07
CA TYR A 253 -11.02 14.10 -41.94
C TYR A 253 -10.93 13.58 -40.49
N LYS A 254 -10.85 14.47 -39.49
CA LYS A 254 -10.82 14.06 -38.07
C LYS A 254 -12.15 13.45 -37.61
N ALA A 255 -13.29 13.97 -38.07
CA ALA A 255 -14.60 13.42 -37.74
C ALA A 255 -14.76 12.00 -38.30
N ARG A 256 -14.34 11.76 -39.55
CA ARG A 256 -14.34 10.42 -40.15
C ARG A 256 -13.42 9.45 -39.39
N ALA A 257 -12.22 9.89 -39.05
CA ALA A 257 -11.29 9.06 -38.26
C ALA A 257 -11.84 8.70 -36.87
N TRP A 258 -12.66 9.57 -36.28
CA TRP A 258 -13.28 9.32 -34.99
C TRP A 258 -14.50 8.38 -35.08
N ASP A 259 -15.24 8.43 -36.19
CA ASP A 259 -16.32 7.48 -36.47
C ASP A 259 -15.75 6.08 -36.77
N ASP A 260 -14.73 5.96 -37.62
CA ASP A 260 -14.07 4.69 -37.92
C ASP A 260 -13.53 4.02 -36.65
N PHE A 261 -12.93 4.80 -35.74
CA PHE A 261 -12.45 4.30 -34.46
C PHE A 261 -13.56 3.74 -33.56
N LYS A 262 -14.75 4.35 -33.56
CA LYS A 262 -15.89 3.85 -32.78
C LYS A 262 -16.51 2.60 -33.38
N ASP A 263 -16.51 2.47 -34.70
CA ASP A 263 -16.96 1.27 -35.39
C ASP A 263 -16.01 0.09 -35.12
N ASP A 264 -14.70 0.33 -35.10
CA ASP A 264 -13.68 -0.68 -34.74
C ASP A 264 -13.64 -0.99 -33.23
N ASN A 265 -14.19 -0.11 -32.38
CA ASN A 265 -14.22 -0.26 -30.92
C ASN A 265 -15.65 -0.20 -30.36
N PRO A 266 -16.51 -1.20 -30.69
CA PRO A 266 -17.87 -1.24 -30.20
C PRO A 266 -17.90 -1.37 -28.68
N ARG A 267 -18.72 -0.54 -28.03
CA ARG A 267 -18.93 -0.57 -26.59
C ARG A 267 -19.38 -1.97 -26.15
N GLY A 268 -18.56 -2.66 -25.35
CA GLY A 268 -18.86 -3.99 -24.82
C GLY A 268 -17.95 -5.12 -25.32
N SER A 269 -16.99 -4.85 -26.21
CA SER A 269 -16.03 -5.84 -26.73
C SER A 269 -15.15 -6.50 -25.65
N GLY A 270 -15.06 -5.92 -24.45
CA GLY A 270 -14.22 -6.41 -23.35
C GLY A 270 -14.90 -7.32 -22.32
N ASN A 271 -16.19 -7.64 -22.44
CA ASN A 271 -16.89 -8.45 -21.42
C ASN A 271 -17.87 -9.47 -22.03
N THR A 272 -17.37 -10.36 -22.89
CA THR A 272 -18.16 -11.45 -23.51
C THR A 272 -17.82 -12.84 -22.98
N LEU A 273 -16.80 -12.99 -22.11
CA LEU A 273 -16.32 -14.28 -21.59
C LEU A 273 -16.93 -14.71 -20.24
N ASN A 274 -17.90 -13.97 -19.71
CA ASN A 274 -18.67 -14.36 -18.51
C ASN A 274 -20.17 -14.31 -18.83
N MET A 275 -20.63 -15.29 -19.60
CA MET A 275 -22.05 -15.62 -19.79
C MET A 275 -22.17 -17.15 -19.75
N GLY A 276 -22.54 -17.71 -18.60
CA GLY A 276 -22.81 -19.14 -18.41
C GLY A 276 -21.88 -19.82 -17.43
#